data_AF-A0A7J4VP03-F1
#
_entry.id   AF-A0A7J4VP03-F1
#
_cell.length_a   1.000
_cell.length_b   1.000
_cell.length_c   1.000
_cell.angle_alpha   90.00
_cell.angle_beta   90.00
_cell.angle_gamma   90.00
#
_symmetry.space_group_name_H-M   'P 1'
#
loop_
_entity.id
_entity.type
_entity.pdbx_description
1 polymer ?
#
loop_
_entity_poly.entity_id
_entity_poly.type
_entity_poly.pdbx_seq_one_letter_code
_entity_poly.pdbx_strand_id
1 'polypeptide(L)'
;MIDLSTIRLELVRAIATTDAAVHVRAFSAWVLGDTEGLSHEVQRAAAASDNNMLPEQVAALGYGKACGLLTDAQNTLLLNEIDHFSGRKFFSLGRPLRVEIDGIALLGIALVVREFPNPTWLNDLLFRSAKEVGDNAWTLGLVSAARHLIGAGPAIQDPADLAFALAIRGIGNADDGLATSAWPIASQLPSGPNLGLDTLSVRLSAFDGVVARSLHVRIATPGFDDLLLALRGVPRAMKHWAFETKPRTPRSEIAVWHVENEYHVQALLWTILAPIFPDLEDEENLPSIGHKRPRVDLAVPSIRTLIEVKYMRGGAQSDFAKVIDEVAADASLYLSTTTAFDKIVAFVWDDSAHSEQHHELQSGLEKIKGVEAAVVVSRPGRMGRKS
;
A
#
# COMPACT_ATOMS: atom_id res chain seq x y z
N MET A 1 8.41 21.83 -11.25
CA MET A 1 8.31 21.01 -10.03
C MET A 1 7.86 19.64 -10.50
N ILE A 2 8.66 18.59 -10.31
CA ILE A 2 8.29 17.23 -10.73
C ILE A 2 7.27 16.70 -9.72
N ASP A 3 6.19 16.10 -10.21
CA ASP A 3 5.15 15.53 -9.36
C ASP A 3 5.64 14.26 -8.65
N LEU A 4 5.26 14.09 -7.38
CA LEU A 4 5.58 12.93 -6.55
C LEU A 4 5.04 11.63 -7.16
N SER A 5 3.87 11.69 -7.80
CA SER A 5 3.30 10.55 -8.51
C SER A 5 4.20 10.09 -9.67
N THR A 6 4.81 11.04 -10.39
CA THR A 6 5.72 10.77 -11.51
C THR A 6 6.99 10.10 -11.04
N ILE A 7 7.58 10.57 -9.92
CA ILE A 7 8.78 9.96 -9.33
C ILE A 7 8.51 8.50 -8.96
N ARG A 8 7.39 8.24 -8.27
CA ARG A 8 7.01 6.88 -7.87
C ARG A 8 6.77 5.98 -9.07
N LEU A 9 6.02 6.45 -10.08
CA LEU A 9 5.70 5.69 -11.28
C LEU A 9 6.96 5.30 -12.05
N GLU A 10 7.91 6.22 -12.21
CA GLU A 10 9.17 5.95 -12.90
C GLU A 10 10.06 4.97 -12.12
N LEU A 11 10.08 5.03 -10.78
CA LEU A 11 10.77 4.03 -9.96
C LEU A 11 10.17 2.62 -10.14
N VAL A 12 8.84 2.49 -10.08
CA VAL A 12 8.14 1.22 -10.30
C VAL A 12 8.42 0.67 -11.70
N ARG A 13 8.36 1.55 -12.71
CA ARG A 13 8.65 1.18 -14.10
C ARG A 13 10.09 0.70 -14.26
N ALA A 14 11.07 1.42 -13.71
CA ALA A 14 12.48 1.06 -13.80
C ALA A 14 12.77 -0.29 -13.14
N ILE A 15 12.19 -0.55 -11.97
CA ILE A 15 12.28 -1.84 -11.26
C ILE A 15 11.76 -2.97 -12.15
N ALA A 16 10.57 -2.82 -12.73
CA ALA A 16 9.94 -3.84 -13.56
C ALA A 16 10.76 -4.22 -14.82
N THR A 17 11.59 -3.30 -15.32
CA THR A 17 12.43 -3.52 -16.52
C THR A 17 13.87 -3.95 -16.21
N THR A 18 14.28 -3.94 -14.93
CA THR A 18 15.67 -4.21 -14.55
C THR A 18 15.84 -5.66 -14.14
N ASP A 19 16.66 -6.40 -14.88
CA ASP A 19 17.05 -7.76 -14.52
C ASP A 19 18.25 -7.77 -13.56
N ALA A 20 18.36 -8.79 -12.71
CA ALA A 20 19.43 -8.92 -11.71
C ALA A 20 19.69 -10.37 -11.31
N ALA A 21 20.67 -10.61 -10.44
CA ALA A 21 20.90 -11.93 -9.86
C ALA A 21 19.78 -12.31 -8.86
N VAL A 22 19.65 -13.60 -8.54
CA VAL A 22 18.58 -14.13 -7.66
C VAL A 22 18.53 -13.45 -6.29
N HIS A 23 19.68 -13.20 -5.67
CA HIS A 23 19.76 -12.55 -4.35
C HIS A 23 19.39 -11.08 -4.40
N VAL A 24 19.67 -10.40 -5.52
CA VAL A 24 19.30 -8.99 -5.73
C VAL A 24 17.78 -8.86 -5.91
N ARG A 25 17.16 -9.77 -6.68
CA ARG A 25 15.69 -9.83 -6.79
C ARG A 25 15.03 -10.19 -5.46
N ALA A 26 15.59 -11.15 -4.71
CA ALA A 26 15.11 -11.48 -3.37
C ALA A 26 15.23 -10.28 -2.40
N PHE A 27 16.37 -9.57 -2.41
CA PHE A 27 16.55 -8.35 -1.64
C PHE A 27 15.56 -7.26 -2.03
N SER A 28 15.35 -7.04 -3.33
CA SER A 28 14.36 -6.10 -3.87
C SER A 28 12.96 -6.41 -3.37
N ALA A 29 12.50 -7.65 -3.50
CA ALA A 29 11.20 -8.08 -3.00
C ALA A 29 11.09 -7.91 -1.47
N TRP A 30 12.14 -8.29 -0.73
CA TRP A 30 12.20 -8.15 0.73
C TRP A 30 12.14 -6.69 1.19
N VAL A 31 12.92 -5.78 0.58
CA VAL A 31 12.96 -4.36 0.98
C VAL A 31 11.67 -3.63 0.61
N LEU A 32 11.00 -4.04 -0.48
CA LEU A 32 9.69 -3.54 -0.90
C LEU A 32 8.53 -4.19 -0.12
N GLY A 33 8.75 -5.34 0.51
CA GLY A 33 7.71 -6.07 1.24
C GLY A 33 6.79 -6.87 0.34
N ASP A 34 7.23 -7.13 -0.89
CA ASP A 34 6.58 -8.02 -1.85
C ASP A 34 6.80 -9.48 -1.42
N THR A 35 5.86 -10.00 -0.67
CA THR A 35 5.93 -11.35 -0.10
C THR A 35 5.80 -12.43 -1.17
N GLU A 36 5.00 -12.16 -2.21
CA GLU A 36 4.79 -13.10 -3.31
C GLU A 36 6.04 -13.20 -4.20
N GLY A 37 6.60 -12.06 -4.59
CA GLY A 37 7.86 -12.00 -5.34
C GLY A 37 9.01 -12.64 -4.55
N LEU A 38 9.11 -12.39 -3.25
CA LEU A 38 10.14 -13.01 -2.40
C LEU A 38 9.98 -14.54 -2.33
N SER A 39 8.75 -15.03 -2.16
CA SER A 39 8.46 -16.47 -2.15
C SER A 39 8.88 -17.15 -3.47
N HIS A 40 8.60 -16.52 -4.61
CA HIS A 40 9.03 -17.00 -5.93
C HIS A 40 10.56 -17.11 -6.03
N GLU A 41 11.28 -16.07 -5.59
CA GLU A 41 12.74 -16.05 -5.64
C GLU A 41 13.38 -17.08 -4.69
N VAL A 42 12.78 -17.30 -3.50
CA VAL A 42 13.15 -18.35 -2.54
C VAL A 42 13.01 -19.75 -3.15
N GLN A 43 11.88 -20.03 -3.83
CA GLN A 43 11.66 -21.30 -4.52
C GLN A 43 12.70 -21.52 -5.62
N ARG A 44 12.97 -20.49 -6.43
CA ARG A 44 13.97 -20.57 -7.51
C ARG A 44 15.39 -20.76 -6.98
N ALA A 45 15.73 -20.13 -5.86
CA ALA A 45 17.03 -20.31 -5.20
C ALA A 45 17.21 -21.73 -4.67
N ALA A 46 16.17 -22.31 -4.06
CA ALA A 46 16.19 -23.66 -3.50
C ALA A 46 16.20 -24.76 -4.58
N ALA A 47 15.50 -24.57 -5.70
CA ALA A 47 15.37 -25.59 -6.75
C ALA A 47 16.67 -25.83 -7.56
N ALA A 48 17.59 -24.87 -7.56
CA ALA A 48 18.83 -24.94 -8.34
C ALA A 48 20.00 -25.62 -7.58
N SER A 49 19.73 -26.39 -6.51
CA SER A 49 20.74 -26.90 -5.56
C SER A 49 21.27 -28.32 -5.86
N ASP A 50 21.43 -28.70 -7.13
CA ASP A 50 21.91 -30.05 -7.47
C ASP A 50 23.39 -30.32 -7.03
N ASN A 51 24.17 -29.28 -6.69
CA ASN A 51 25.48 -29.36 -6.05
C ASN A 51 25.84 -28.02 -5.38
N ASN A 52 26.07 -27.99 -4.06
CA ASN A 52 26.52 -26.86 -3.21
C ASN A 52 25.92 -25.48 -3.55
N MET A 53 25.12 -24.92 -2.64
CA MET A 53 24.51 -23.61 -2.88
C MET A 53 25.56 -22.50 -3.07
N LEU A 54 25.33 -21.68 -4.09
CA LEU A 54 26.06 -20.44 -4.28
C LEU A 54 25.70 -19.44 -3.18
N PRO A 55 26.63 -18.56 -2.76
CA PRO A 55 26.36 -17.56 -1.72
C PRO A 55 25.13 -16.69 -2.00
N GLU A 56 24.87 -16.40 -3.27
CA GLU A 56 23.70 -15.69 -3.77
C GLU A 56 22.41 -16.45 -3.44
N GLN A 57 22.38 -17.76 -3.61
CA GLN A 57 21.19 -18.56 -3.30
C GLN A 57 20.97 -18.64 -1.78
N VAL A 58 22.07 -18.75 -1.00
CA VAL A 58 22.01 -18.71 0.47
C VAL A 58 21.45 -17.38 0.97
N ALA A 59 21.88 -16.26 0.38
CA ALA A 59 21.37 -14.94 0.72
C ALA A 59 19.88 -14.77 0.39
N ALA A 60 19.42 -15.29 -0.77
CA ALA A 60 18.01 -15.28 -1.14
C ALA A 60 17.14 -16.04 -0.13
N LEU A 61 17.59 -17.23 0.30
CA LEU A 61 16.94 -17.97 1.39
C LEU A 61 16.98 -17.20 2.72
N GLY A 62 18.07 -16.48 3.00
CA GLY A 62 18.18 -15.64 4.20
C GLY A 62 17.13 -14.53 4.27
N TYR A 63 16.88 -13.84 3.16
CA TYR A 63 15.78 -12.87 3.06
C TYR A 63 14.41 -13.52 3.27
N GLY A 64 14.19 -14.71 2.67
CA GLY A 64 12.98 -15.49 2.91
C GLY A 64 12.79 -15.89 4.38
N LYS A 65 13.88 -16.29 5.05
CA LYS A 65 13.85 -16.70 6.47
C LYS A 65 13.45 -15.53 7.36
N ALA A 66 13.97 -14.34 7.07
CA ALA A 66 13.62 -13.12 7.80
C ALA A 66 12.11 -12.78 7.75
N CYS A 67 11.39 -13.29 6.74
CA CYS A 67 9.94 -13.15 6.59
C CYS A 67 9.15 -14.42 6.97
N GLY A 68 9.79 -15.48 7.45
CA GLY A 68 9.11 -16.74 7.80
C GLY A 68 8.56 -17.51 6.59
N LEU A 69 9.16 -17.36 5.41
CA LEU A 69 8.65 -17.93 4.15
C LEU A 69 9.25 -19.29 3.78
N LEU A 70 10.20 -19.80 4.57
CA LEU A 70 10.85 -21.06 4.28
C LEU A 70 10.02 -22.24 4.79
N THR A 71 9.95 -23.29 3.97
CA THR A 71 9.54 -24.62 4.43
C THR A 71 10.59 -25.23 5.35
N ASP A 72 10.23 -26.24 6.13
CA ASP A 72 11.17 -26.95 7.02
C ASP A 72 12.37 -27.53 6.27
N ALA A 73 12.14 -28.04 5.06
CA ALA A 73 13.20 -28.57 4.20
C ALA A 73 14.17 -27.47 3.75
N GLN A 74 13.65 -26.33 3.30
CA GLN A 74 14.48 -25.18 2.90
C GLN A 74 15.23 -24.57 4.08
N ASN A 75 14.61 -24.50 5.27
CA ASN A 75 15.28 -24.01 6.47
C ASN A 75 16.40 -24.96 6.90
N THR A 76 16.19 -26.28 6.84
CA THR A 76 17.24 -27.27 7.12
C THR A 76 18.39 -27.15 6.13
N LEU A 77 18.09 -27.03 4.83
CA LEU A 77 19.09 -26.79 3.78
C LEU A 77 19.91 -25.53 4.05
N LEU A 78 19.23 -24.41 4.34
CA LEU A 78 19.88 -23.13 4.65
C LEU A 78 20.85 -23.25 5.83
N LEU A 79 20.43 -23.89 6.92
CA LEU A 79 21.28 -24.04 8.12
C LEU A 79 22.53 -24.90 7.83
N ASN A 80 22.39 -25.97 7.06
CA ASN A 80 23.51 -26.81 6.64
C ASN A 80 24.50 -26.04 5.75
N GLU A 81 23.99 -25.22 4.83
CA GLU A 81 24.83 -24.41 3.94
C GLU A 81 25.55 -23.30 4.72
N ILE A 82 24.91 -22.68 5.72
CA ILE A 82 25.58 -21.71 6.60
C ILE A 82 26.72 -22.36 7.39
N ASP A 83 26.52 -23.56 7.92
CA ASP A 83 27.57 -24.32 8.61
C ASP A 83 28.76 -24.60 7.67
N HIS A 84 28.48 -25.13 6.47
CA HIS A 84 29.50 -25.35 5.45
C HIS A 84 30.22 -24.06 5.03
N PHE A 85 29.48 -22.96 4.90
CA PHE A 85 29.99 -21.65 4.52
C PHE A 85 30.92 -21.07 5.60
N SER A 86 30.63 -21.31 6.88
CA SER A 86 31.46 -20.87 8.01
C SER A 86 32.88 -21.45 8.00
N GLY A 87 33.06 -22.64 7.40
CA GLY A 87 34.35 -23.30 7.27
C GLY A 87 35.21 -22.82 6.10
N ARG A 88 34.71 -21.91 5.25
CA ARG A 88 35.43 -21.45 4.06
C ARG A 88 36.53 -20.44 4.40
N LYS A 89 37.60 -20.46 3.60
CA LYS A 89 38.67 -19.43 3.64
C LYS A 89 38.33 -18.27 2.70
N PHE A 90 37.93 -17.15 3.28
CA PHE A 90 37.69 -15.89 2.56
C PHE A 90 38.99 -15.12 2.31
N PHE A 91 39.01 -14.26 1.28
CA PHE A 91 40.17 -13.42 0.91
C PHE A 91 41.45 -14.23 0.64
N SER A 92 41.32 -15.36 -0.04
CA SER A 92 42.48 -16.16 -0.45
C SER A 92 43.28 -15.43 -1.54
N LEU A 93 44.59 -15.29 -1.34
CA LEU A 93 45.49 -14.65 -2.32
C LEU A 93 45.34 -15.28 -3.71
N GLY A 94 45.17 -14.44 -4.73
CA GLY A 94 45.03 -14.88 -6.13
C GLY A 94 43.64 -15.36 -6.54
N ARG A 95 42.64 -15.34 -5.65
CA ARG A 95 41.23 -15.55 -6.04
C ARG A 95 40.51 -14.21 -6.22
N PRO A 96 39.70 -14.05 -7.28
CA PRO A 96 38.78 -12.93 -7.39
C PRO A 96 37.81 -12.90 -6.22
N LEU A 97 37.61 -11.71 -5.64
CA LEU A 97 36.62 -11.49 -4.60
C LEU A 97 35.22 -11.64 -5.18
N ARG A 98 34.34 -12.31 -4.44
CA ARG A 98 32.94 -12.53 -4.81
C ARG A 98 32.04 -12.05 -3.68
N VAL A 99 31.57 -13.00 -2.86
CA VAL A 99 30.75 -12.72 -1.67
C VAL A 99 31.45 -11.77 -0.69
N GLU A 100 32.78 -11.75 -0.69
CA GLU A 100 33.57 -10.84 0.15
C GLU A 100 33.28 -9.36 -0.10
N ILE A 101 32.82 -9.01 -1.30
CA ILE A 101 32.51 -7.62 -1.70
C ILE A 101 31.05 -7.44 -2.12
N ASP A 102 30.21 -8.46 -1.92
CA ASP A 102 28.79 -8.44 -2.25
C ASP A 102 27.97 -8.12 -0.99
N GLY A 103 27.67 -6.83 -0.80
CA GLY A 103 26.94 -6.34 0.35
C GLY A 103 25.53 -6.94 0.49
N ILE A 104 24.88 -7.26 -0.63
CA ILE A 104 23.52 -7.85 -0.63
C ILE A 104 23.61 -9.30 -0.15
N ALA A 105 24.54 -10.08 -0.70
CA ALA A 105 24.75 -11.45 -0.26
C ALA A 105 25.11 -11.52 1.23
N LEU A 106 26.03 -10.66 1.68
CA LEU A 106 26.46 -10.57 3.08
C LEU A 106 25.31 -10.19 4.03
N LEU A 107 24.44 -9.26 3.63
CA LEU A 107 23.26 -8.87 4.41
C LEU A 107 22.25 -10.03 4.53
N GLY A 108 21.95 -10.72 3.43
CA GLY A 108 21.08 -11.89 3.43
C GLY A 108 21.59 -13.01 4.35
N ILE A 109 22.89 -13.27 4.33
CA ILE A 109 23.54 -14.25 5.23
C ILE A 109 23.46 -13.78 6.70
N ALA A 110 23.71 -12.50 6.98
CA ALA A 110 23.65 -11.95 8.33
C ALA A 110 22.27 -12.06 8.98
N LEU A 111 21.19 -11.95 8.20
CA LEU A 111 19.81 -12.14 8.69
C LEU A 111 19.57 -13.54 9.27
N VAL A 112 20.33 -14.54 8.82
CA VAL A 112 20.29 -15.92 9.33
C VAL A 112 21.23 -16.07 10.51
N VAL A 113 22.49 -15.63 10.34
CA VAL A 113 23.58 -15.84 11.29
C VAL A 113 23.37 -15.08 12.61
N ARG A 114 22.58 -14.00 12.63
CA ARG A 114 22.20 -13.31 13.88
C ARG A 114 21.51 -14.21 14.91
N GLU A 115 20.93 -15.33 14.49
CA GLU A 115 20.29 -16.32 15.36
C GLU A 115 21.29 -17.35 15.93
N PHE A 116 22.54 -17.34 15.46
CA PHE A 116 23.56 -18.29 15.87
C PHE A 116 24.31 -17.78 17.11
N PRO A 117 24.72 -18.68 18.04
CA PRO A 117 25.34 -18.28 19.30
C PRO A 117 26.73 -17.66 19.17
N ASN A 118 27.46 -17.91 18.06
CA ASN A 118 28.81 -17.40 17.87
C ASN A 118 29.10 -17.02 16.40
N PRO A 119 28.76 -15.80 15.96
CA PRO A 119 28.93 -15.35 14.58
C PRO A 119 30.35 -14.80 14.30
N THR A 120 31.39 -15.24 15.02
CA THR A 120 32.76 -14.68 14.90
C THR A 120 33.32 -14.73 13.49
N TRP A 121 33.13 -15.84 12.77
CA TRP A 121 33.58 -15.99 11.39
C TRP A 121 32.97 -14.93 10.47
N LEU A 122 31.69 -14.61 10.66
CA LEU A 122 30.97 -13.62 9.85
C LEU A 122 31.40 -12.22 10.26
N ASN A 123 31.60 -11.96 11.55
CA ASN A 123 32.14 -10.67 12.00
C ASN A 123 33.53 -10.39 11.39
N ASP A 124 34.41 -11.38 11.36
CA ASP A 124 35.74 -11.26 10.75
C ASP A 124 35.66 -11.04 9.24
N LEU A 125 34.77 -11.77 8.55
CA LEU A 125 34.48 -11.57 7.13
C LEU A 125 34.00 -10.12 6.88
N LEU A 126 32.94 -9.69 7.58
CA LEU A 126 32.35 -8.36 7.42
C LEU A 126 33.34 -7.24 7.78
N PHE A 127 34.21 -7.44 8.77
CA PHE A 127 35.24 -6.46 9.13
C PHE A 127 36.24 -6.24 7.99
N ARG A 128 36.64 -7.31 7.32
CA ARG A 128 37.55 -7.22 6.16
C ARG A 128 36.81 -6.70 4.93
N SER A 129 35.59 -7.16 4.68
CA SER A 129 34.72 -6.66 3.60
C SER A 129 34.55 -5.15 3.67
N ALA A 130 34.29 -4.59 4.86
CA ALA A 130 34.13 -3.15 5.04
C ALA A 130 35.39 -2.35 4.66
N LYS A 131 36.59 -2.92 4.84
CA LYS A 131 37.84 -2.28 4.42
C LYS A 131 38.03 -2.33 2.90
N GLU A 132 37.65 -3.45 2.29
CA GLU A 132 37.79 -3.66 0.85
C GLU A 132 36.82 -2.80 0.04
N VAL A 133 35.58 -2.64 0.53
CA VAL A 133 34.53 -1.87 -0.16
C VAL A 133 34.44 -0.41 0.31
N GLY A 134 35.45 0.08 1.04
CA GLY A 134 35.42 1.39 1.70
C GLY A 134 35.16 2.58 0.76
N ASP A 135 35.54 2.47 -0.51
CA ASP A 135 35.34 3.50 -1.52
C ASP A 135 33.94 3.49 -2.16
N ASN A 136 33.14 2.45 -1.90
CA ASN A 136 31.77 2.31 -2.38
C ASN A 136 30.79 2.46 -1.20
N ALA A 137 30.27 3.67 -1.01
CA ALA A 137 29.34 3.99 0.08
C ALA A 137 28.10 3.07 0.12
N TRP A 138 27.58 2.65 -1.04
CA TRP A 138 26.43 1.75 -1.12
C TRP A 138 26.74 0.38 -0.53
N THR A 139 27.80 -0.27 -1.02
CA THR A 139 28.21 -1.59 -0.54
C THR A 139 28.68 -1.54 0.91
N LEU A 140 29.38 -0.46 1.30
CA LEU A 140 29.78 -0.23 2.69
C LEU A 140 28.56 -0.09 3.61
N GLY A 141 27.50 0.59 3.17
CA GLY A 141 26.24 0.70 3.90
C GLY A 141 25.59 -0.67 4.14
N LEU A 142 25.51 -1.52 3.12
CA LEU A 142 24.98 -2.89 3.23
C LEU A 142 25.83 -3.76 4.17
N VAL A 143 27.17 -3.70 4.07
CA VAL A 143 28.08 -4.42 4.98
C VAL A 143 27.94 -3.90 6.41
N SER A 144 27.78 -2.59 6.59
CA SER A 144 27.57 -1.99 7.91
C SER A 144 26.23 -2.41 8.52
N ALA A 145 25.18 -2.53 7.71
CA ALA A 145 23.89 -3.08 8.13
C ALA A 145 24.02 -4.54 8.59
N ALA A 146 24.75 -5.36 7.83
CA ALA A 146 25.04 -6.75 8.20
C ALA A 146 25.83 -6.84 9.52
N ARG A 147 26.79 -5.94 9.75
CA ARG A 147 27.52 -5.85 11.04
C ARG A 147 26.62 -5.44 12.19
N HIS A 148 25.73 -4.46 11.96
CA HIS A 148 24.76 -4.02 12.96
C HIS A 148 23.81 -5.15 13.37
N LEU A 149 23.29 -5.91 12.40
CA LEU A 149 22.41 -7.06 12.62
C LEU A 149 22.98 -8.12 13.57
N ILE A 150 24.30 -8.38 13.49
CA ILE A 150 24.98 -9.36 14.34
C ILE A 150 25.56 -8.74 15.63
N GLY A 151 25.21 -7.49 15.95
CA GLY A 151 25.68 -6.79 17.15
C GLY A 151 27.15 -6.34 17.12
N ALA A 152 27.78 -6.30 15.94
CA ALA A 152 29.21 -6.01 15.77
C ALA A 152 29.50 -4.59 15.22
N GLY A 153 28.48 -3.75 15.06
CA GLY A 153 28.62 -2.40 14.50
C GLY A 153 27.52 -1.44 14.96
N PRO A 154 27.76 -0.13 14.82
CA PRO A 154 26.76 0.89 15.11
C PRO A 154 25.59 0.79 14.12
N ALA A 155 24.49 1.48 14.44
CA ALA A 155 23.40 1.66 13.49
C ALA A 155 23.89 2.38 12.24
N ILE A 156 23.39 1.93 11.09
CA ILE A 156 23.61 2.54 9.78
C ILE A 156 22.97 3.93 9.70
N GLN A 157 23.67 4.86 9.08
CA GLN A 157 23.20 6.24 8.83
C GLN A 157 23.35 6.63 7.35
N ASP A 158 24.39 6.12 6.68
CA ASP A 158 24.70 6.43 5.29
C ASP A 158 24.81 5.15 4.43
N PRO A 159 24.32 5.17 3.18
CA PRO A 159 23.45 6.20 2.59
C PRO A 159 22.09 6.28 3.30
N ALA A 160 21.55 7.50 3.45
CA ALA A 160 20.36 7.73 4.27
C ALA A 160 19.09 7.01 3.76
N ASP A 161 18.92 6.91 2.44
CA ASP A 161 17.81 6.16 1.83
C ASP A 161 17.92 4.66 2.09
N LEU A 162 19.11 4.09 2.00
CA LEU A 162 19.39 2.71 2.40
C LEU A 162 19.11 2.49 3.88
N ALA A 163 19.68 3.34 4.75
CA ALA A 163 19.50 3.23 6.19
C ALA A 163 18.03 3.29 6.59
N PHE A 164 17.27 4.22 5.99
CA PHE A 164 15.84 4.37 6.23
C PHE A 164 15.01 3.18 5.73
N ALA A 165 15.27 2.70 4.50
CA ALA A 165 14.58 1.54 3.94
C ALA A 165 14.82 0.26 4.76
N LEU A 166 16.05 0.07 5.25
CA LEU A 166 16.40 -1.04 6.13
C LEU A 166 15.79 -0.90 7.53
N ALA A 167 15.69 0.32 8.07
CA ALA A 167 15.05 0.58 9.35
C ALA A 167 13.55 0.28 9.32
N ILE A 168 12.86 0.52 8.19
CA ILE A 168 11.46 0.08 7.97
C ILE A 168 11.34 -1.46 8.05
N ARG A 169 12.41 -2.19 7.71
CA ARG A 169 12.50 -3.66 7.82
C ARG A 169 13.08 -4.13 9.17
N GLY A 170 13.20 -3.24 10.15
CA GLY A 170 13.64 -3.58 11.51
C GLY A 170 15.16 -3.63 11.68
N ILE A 171 15.94 -3.04 10.75
CA ILE A 171 17.39 -2.91 10.88
C ILE A 171 17.74 -1.44 11.17
N GLY A 172 17.90 -1.11 12.44
CA GLY A 172 18.10 0.28 12.91
C GLY A 172 16.80 0.93 13.38
N ASN A 173 16.78 2.27 13.44
CA ASN A 173 15.63 3.04 13.90
C ASN A 173 15.15 4.01 12.81
N ALA A 174 13.87 3.95 12.46
CA ALA A 174 13.28 4.78 11.42
C ALA A 174 12.65 6.04 12.05
N ASP A 175 13.50 6.95 12.54
CA ASP A 175 13.06 8.22 13.11
C ASP A 175 12.90 9.33 12.06
N ASP A 176 12.35 10.47 12.48
CA ASP A 176 12.08 11.62 11.60
C ASP A 176 13.36 12.28 11.09
N GLY A 177 14.46 12.17 11.84
CA GLY A 177 15.77 12.69 11.41
C GLY A 177 16.29 11.90 10.21
N LEU A 178 16.23 10.58 10.29
CA LEU A 178 16.62 9.69 9.20
C LEU A 178 15.70 9.83 7.98
N ALA A 179 14.38 9.96 8.20
CA ALA A 179 13.41 10.24 7.14
C ALA A 179 13.73 11.54 6.39
N THR A 180 14.06 12.60 7.14
CA THR A 180 14.46 13.90 6.58
C THR A 180 15.73 13.79 5.74
N SER A 181 16.72 13.02 6.19
CA SER A 181 17.97 12.79 5.46
C SER A 181 17.79 11.92 4.21
N ALA A 182 16.86 10.96 4.24
CA ALA A 182 16.57 10.08 3.10
C ALA A 182 15.80 10.80 1.97
N TRP A 183 14.94 11.78 2.32
CA TRP A 183 14.03 12.42 1.39
C TRP A 183 14.70 13.04 0.14
N PRO A 184 15.80 13.81 0.26
CA PRO A 184 16.44 14.42 -0.91
C PRO A 184 16.93 13.40 -1.94
N ILE A 185 17.22 12.16 -1.52
CA ILE A 185 17.66 11.08 -2.41
C ILE A 185 16.44 10.36 -3.00
N ALA A 186 15.45 10.06 -2.14
CA ALA A 186 14.24 9.34 -2.51
C ALA A 186 13.33 10.12 -3.46
N SER A 187 13.27 11.45 -3.33
CA SER A 187 12.39 12.33 -4.11
C SER A 187 12.98 12.78 -5.45
N GLN A 188 14.06 12.17 -5.91
CA GLN A 188 14.67 12.47 -7.21
C GLN A 188 14.32 11.40 -8.23
N LEU A 189 14.06 11.84 -9.47
CA LEU A 189 13.93 10.90 -10.59
C LEU A 189 15.18 10.01 -10.67
N PRO A 190 15.01 8.69 -10.86
CA PRO A 190 16.14 7.80 -11.08
C PRO A 190 16.92 8.29 -12.30
N SER A 191 18.12 8.80 -12.07
CA SER A 191 18.96 9.39 -13.10
C SER A 191 20.41 9.05 -12.83
N GLY A 192 21.11 8.57 -13.86
CA GLY A 192 22.46 8.06 -13.79
C GLY A 192 22.60 6.74 -14.55
N PRO A 193 23.76 6.47 -15.19
CA PRO A 193 24.01 5.18 -15.82
C PRO A 193 24.11 4.09 -14.74
N ASN A 194 23.44 2.95 -14.97
CA ASN A 194 23.53 1.72 -14.17
C ASN A 194 22.99 1.78 -12.72
N LEU A 195 21.83 2.42 -12.50
CA LEU A 195 21.07 2.19 -11.27
C LEU A 195 20.59 0.72 -11.23
N GLY A 196 21.18 -0.06 -10.33
CA GLY A 196 20.81 -1.46 -10.13
C GLY A 196 19.42 -1.62 -9.50
N LEU A 197 18.86 -2.81 -9.66
CA LEU A 197 17.55 -3.18 -9.09
C LEU A 197 17.51 -2.93 -7.57
N ASP A 198 18.61 -3.19 -6.87
CA ASP A 198 18.82 -2.94 -5.45
C ASP A 198 18.65 -1.47 -5.08
N THR A 199 19.37 -0.56 -5.74
CA THR A 199 19.27 0.89 -5.47
C THR A 199 17.87 1.42 -5.78
N LEU A 200 17.28 0.99 -6.90
CA LEU A 200 15.92 1.39 -7.28
C LEU A 200 14.88 0.96 -6.24
N SER A 201 14.98 -0.29 -5.75
CA SER A 201 14.04 -0.87 -4.79
C SER A 201 14.15 -0.21 -3.42
N VAL A 202 15.38 0.06 -2.96
CA VAL A 202 15.62 0.84 -1.74
C VAL A 202 15.07 2.25 -1.87
N ARG A 203 15.30 2.91 -3.01
CA ARG A 203 14.80 4.26 -3.25
C ARG A 203 13.27 4.31 -3.22
N LEU A 204 12.59 3.35 -3.85
CA LEU A 204 11.13 3.23 -3.80
C LEU A 204 10.63 2.95 -2.38
N SER A 205 11.28 2.04 -1.66
CA SER A 205 10.95 1.72 -0.26
C SER A 205 11.09 2.94 0.66
N ALA A 206 12.19 3.70 0.50
CA ALA A 206 12.42 4.93 1.23
C ALA A 206 11.40 6.02 0.86
N PHE A 207 11.10 6.19 -0.44
CA PHE A 207 10.09 7.13 -0.92
C PHE A 207 8.72 6.83 -0.31
N ASP A 208 8.23 5.60 -0.46
CA ASP A 208 6.92 5.20 0.06
C ASP A 208 6.87 5.32 1.60
N GLY A 209 7.97 4.99 2.28
CA GLY A 209 8.10 5.12 3.73
C GLY A 209 8.09 6.57 4.24
N VAL A 210 8.80 7.49 3.57
CA VAL A 210 8.81 8.93 3.94
C VAL A 210 7.45 9.55 3.64
N VAL A 211 6.86 9.23 2.48
CA VAL A 211 5.50 9.69 2.14
C VAL A 211 4.49 9.17 3.15
N ALA A 212 4.55 7.89 3.54
CA ALA A 212 3.66 7.33 4.56
C ALA A 212 3.77 8.05 5.92
N ARG A 213 4.97 8.46 6.32
CA ARG A 213 5.21 9.22 7.56
C ARG A 213 4.77 10.69 7.49
N SER A 214 4.80 11.29 6.30
CA SER A 214 4.54 12.73 6.12
C SER A 214 3.06 13.11 6.15
N LEU A 215 2.15 12.15 6.35
CA LEU A 215 0.73 12.36 6.11
C LEU A 215 -0.05 12.79 7.35
N HIS A 216 -0.04 14.10 7.53
CA HIS A 216 -1.29 14.82 7.66
C HIS A 216 -2.12 14.56 6.38
N VAL A 217 -3.32 13.97 6.52
CA VAL A 217 -4.39 13.79 5.50
C VAL A 217 -3.92 13.69 4.03
N ARG A 218 -3.87 12.48 3.46
CA ARG A 218 -3.75 12.26 2.00
C ARG A 218 -4.97 12.86 1.31
N ILE A 219 -4.82 14.02 0.68
CA ILE A 219 -5.84 14.61 -0.20
C ILE A 219 -5.53 14.34 -1.69
N ALA A 220 -4.28 14.05 -2.05
CA ALA A 220 -3.86 14.04 -3.46
C ALA A 220 -3.90 12.66 -4.15
N THR A 221 -4.16 11.56 -3.44
CA THR A 221 -4.23 10.20 -4.04
C THR A 221 -5.04 9.24 -3.16
N PRO A 222 -6.30 9.57 -2.84
CA PRO A 222 -7.17 8.65 -2.10
C PRO A 222 -7.45 7.36 -2.89
N GLY A 223 -7.54 6.24 -2.18
CA GLY A 223 -7.93 4.93 -2.72
C GLY A 223 -9.40 4.59 -2.47
N PHE A 224 -9.79 3.38 -2.86
CA PHE A 224 -11.14 2.85 -2.62
C PHE A 224 -11.48 2.76 -1.13
N ASP A 225 -10.54 2.36 -0.28
CA ASP A 225 -10.76 2.30 1.17
C ASP A 225 -10.98 3.69 1.78
N ASP A 226 -10.32 4.73 1.25
CA ASP A 226 -10.52 6.12 1.66
C ASP A 226 -11.93 6.60 1.26
N LEU A 227 -12.44 6.20 0.10
CA LEU A 227 -13.83 6.46 -0.32
C LEU A 227 -14.81 5.84 0.68
N LEU A 228 -14.63 4.56 1.01
CA LEU A 228 -15.49 3.88 1.98
C LEU A 228 -15.42 4.50 3.37
N LEU A 229 -14.23 4.91 3.80
CA LEU A 229 -14.04 5.60 5.07
C LEU A 229 -14.80 6.94 5.10
N ALA A 230 -14.74 7.71 4.01
CA ALA A 230 -15.47 8.97 3.88
C ALA A 230 -16.99 8.77 3.90
N LEU A 231 -17.50 7.82 3.10
CA LEU A 231 -18.93 7.50 3.02
C LEU A 231 -19.49 6.97 4.35
N ARG A 232 -18.79 6.02 5.00
CA ARG A 232 -19.16 5.51 6.33
C ARG A 232 -19.03 6.58 7.42
N GLY A 233 -18.25 7.64 7.16
CA GLY A 233 -18.09 8.81 8.03
C GLY A 233 -19.23 9.83 7.95
N VAL A 234 -20.14 9.74 6.97
CA VAL A 234 -21.25 10.69 6.78
C VAL A 234 -22.08 10.90 8.06
N PRO A 235 -22.49 9.86 8.84
CA PRO A 235 -23.21 10.07 10.09
C PRO A 235 -22.49 10.99 11.08
N ARG A 236 -21.14 10.95 11.12
CA ARG A 236 -20.32 11.82 11.97
C ARG A 236 -20.32 13.26 11.47
N ALA A 237 -20.22 13.48 10.15
CA ALA A 237 -20.35 14.80 9.54
C ALA A 237 -21.72 15.43 9.84
N MET A 238 -22.76 14.58 9.84
CA MET A 238 -24.12 14.97 10.15
C MET A 238 -24.35 15.38 11.61
N LYS A 239 -23.35 15.33 12.51
CA LYS A 239 -23.43 15.89 13.88
C LYS A 239 -23.55 17.42 13.89
N HIS A 240 -22.92 18.09 12.93
CA HIS A 240 -22.88 19.56 12.84
C HIS A 240 -23.69 20.15 11.68
N TRP A 241 -24.34 19.31 10.87
CA TRP A 241 -25.34 19.72 9.87
C TRP A 241 -26.34 20.77 10.37
N ALA A 242 -26.65 21.78 9.57
CA ALA A 242 -27.57 22.85 9.95
C ALA A 242 -29.03 22.34 9.88
N PHE A 243 -29.66 22.21 11.04
CA PHE A 243 -31.09 21.91 11.14
C PHE A 243 -31.63 22.52 12.43
N GLU A 244 -31.92 23.81 12.36
CA GLU A 244 -32.28 24.63 13.51
C GLU A 244 -33.80 24.78 13.64
N THR A 245 -34.30 24.73 14.88
CA THR A 245 -35.70 25.02 15.21
C THR A 245 -35.91 26.44 15.76
N LYS A 246 -34.81 27.14 16.06
CA LYS A 246 -34.77 28.52 16.54
C LYS A 246 -33.41 29.17 16.21
N PRO A 247 -33.34 30.50 16.09
CA PRO A 247 -32.09 31.22 15.91
C PRO A 247 -31.04 30.87 16.98
N ARG A 248 -29.78 30.68 16.56
CA ARG A 248 -28.66 30.46 17.49
C ARG A 248 -28.15 31.72 18.17
N THR A 249 -28.32 32.87 17.53
CA THR A 249 -27.95 34.18 18.07
C THR A 249 -29.07 35.20 17.80
N PRO A 250 -29.11 36.32 18.53
CA PRO A 250 -30.12 37.37 18.29
C PRO A 250 -30.09 38.01 16.89
N ARG A 251 -29.02 37.80 16.11
CA ARG A 251 -28.82 38.39 14.78
C ARG A 251 -28.81 37.35 13.64
N SER A 252 -29.02 36.07 13.94
CA SER A 252 -29.03 35.01 12.92
C SER A 252 -30.43 34.60 12.57
N GLU A 253 -30.69 34.33 11.30
CA GLU A 253 -31.89 33.60 10.87
C GLU A 253 -31.76 32.11 11.23
N ILE A 254 -32.87 31.37 11.13
CA ILE A 254 -32.91 29.92 11.32
C ILE A 254 -32.24 29.26 10.11
N ALA A 255 -31.18 28.47 10.33
CA ALA A 255 -30.52 27.72 9.27
C ALA A 255 -31.01 26.25 9.22
N VAL A 256 -31.63 25.85 8.11
CA VAL A 256 -32.09 24.46 7.88
C VAL A 256 -31.65 23.99 6.50
N TRP A 257 -30.88 22.92 6.46
CA TRP A 257 -30.44 22.26 5.24
C TRP A 257 -31.21 20.93 5.10
N HIS A 258 -32.22 20.94 4.23
CA HIS A 258 -33.12 19.80 4.03
C HIS A 258 -32.51 18.75 3.10
N VAL A 259 -32.72 17.47 3.42
CA VAL A 259 -32.44 16.33 2.53
C VAL A 259 -33.78 15.67 2.23
N GLU A 260 -34.24 15.70 0.96
CA GLU A 260 -35.63 15.34 0.61
C GLU A 260 -35.75 14.34 -0.56
N ASN A 261 -34.64 14.12 -1.25
CA ASN A 261 -34.53 13.29 -2.44
C ASN A 261 -33.05 12.91 -2.67
N GLU A 262 -32.80 12.09 -3.69
CA GLU A 262 -31.46 11.62 -4.10
C GLU A 262 -30.52 12.77 -4.45
N TYR A 263 -30.98 13.77 -5.19
CA TYR A 263 -30.15 14.93 -5.56
C TYR A 263 -29.59 15.69 -4.34
N HIS A 264 -30.34 15.80 -3.25
CA HIS A 264 -29.83 16.42 -2.03
C HIS A 264 -28.76 15.56 -1.35
N VAL A 265 -28.90 14.23 -1.45
CA VAL A 265 -27.89 13.29 -0.94
C VAL A 265 -26.64 13.35 -1.83
N GLN A 266 -26.79 13.41 -3.15
CA GLN A 266 -25.69 13.61 -4.10
C GLN A 266 -24.92 14.91 -3.78
N ALA A 267 -25.61 16.03 -3.55
CA ALA A 267 -24.98 17.29 -3.16
C ALA A 267 -24.23 17.22 -1.81
N LEU A 268 -24.78 16.49 -0.83
CA LEU A 268 -24.11 16.21 0.44
C LEU A 268 -22.82 15.41 0.21
N LEU A 269 -22.90 14.32 -0.57
CA LEU A 269 -21.74 13.48 -0.87
C LEU A 269 -20.69 14.26 -1.65
N TRP A 270 -21.08 15.05 -2.65
CA TRP A 270 -20.18 15.94 -3.38
C TRP A 270 -19.38 16.86 -2.44
N THR A 271 -20.07 17.50 -1.48
CA THR A 271 -19.44 18.40 -0.50
C THR A 271 -18.38 17.69 0.35
N ILE A 272 -18.56 16.39 0.62
CA ILE A 272 -17.65 15.57 1.42
C ILE A 272 -16.50 15.02 0.56
N LEU A 273 -16.82 14.56 -0.66
CA LEU A 273 -15.92 13.77 -1.50
C LEU A 273 -15.08 14.62 -2.45
N ALA A 274 -15.60 15.71 -3.00
CA ALA A 274 -14.86 16.54 -3.96
C ALA A 274 -13.52 17.09 -3.41
N PRO A 275 -13.41 17.45 -2.12
CA PRO A 275 -12.11 17.82 -1.53
C PRO A 275 -11.14 16.65 -1.43
N ILE A 276 -11.61 15.40 -1.43
CA ILE A 276 -10.81 14.18 -1.27
C ILE A 276 -10.41 13.64 -2.65
N PHE A 277 -11.37 13.59 -3.59
CA PHE A 277 -11.24 13.05 -4.94
C PHE A 277 -11.36 14.20 -5.96
N PRO A 278 -10.24 14.76 -6.45
CA PRO A 278 -10.25 15.91 -7.37
C PRO A 278 -10.88 15.62 -8.74
N ASP A 279 -10.99 14.34 -9.10
CA ASP A 279 -11.60 13.84 -10.33
C ASP A 279 -13.02 13.28 -10.11
N LEU A 280 -13.67 13.61 -8.99
CA LEU A 280 -15.09 13.29 -8.80
C LEU A 280 -15.92 13.95 -9.91
N GLU A 281 -16.68 13.15 -10.64
CA GLU A 281 -17.59 13.59 -11.68
C GLU A 281 -19.04 13.41 -11.23
N ASP A 282 -19.90 14.40 -11.52
CA ASP A 282 -21.34 14.31 -11.35
C ASP A 282 -22.02 14.06 -12.69
N GLU A 283 -23.11 13.29 -12.67
CA GLU A 283 -24.00 13.15 -13.82
C GLU A 283 -23.34 12.64 -15.13
N GLU A 284 -22.33 11.77 -15.04
CA GLU A 284 -21.63 11.25 -16.22
C GLU A 284 -22.60 10.45 -17.11
N ASN A 285 -22.62 10.76 -18.42
CA ASN A 285 -23.39 10.00 -19.38
C ASN A 285 -22.55 8.83 -19.88
N LEU A 286 -22.95 7.60 -19.55
CA LEU A 286 -22.32 6.41 -20.10
C LEU A 286 -22.66 6.23 -21.59
N PRO A 287 -21.85 5.46 -22.35
CA PRO A 287 -22.17 5.10 -23.73
C PRO A 287 -23.62 4.64 -23.90
N SER A 288 -24.25 4.96 -25.02
CA SER A 288 -25.66 4.62 -25.23
C SER A 288 -25.87 3.11 -25.37
N ILE A 289 -26.87 2.57 -24.67
CA ILE A 289 -27.42 1.23 -24.92
C ILE A 289 -28.78 1.38 -25.58
N GLY A 290 -28.87 1.03 -26.87
CA GLY A 290 -30.08 1.20 -27.67
C GLY A 290 -30.53 2.67 -27.71
N HIS A 291 -31.74 2.95 -27.21
CA HIS A 291 -32.29 4.31 -27.11
C HIS A 291 -32.08 4.99 -25.74
N LYS A 292 -31.37 4.35 -24.80
CA LYS A 292 -31.10 4.92 -23.46
C LYS A 292 -29.64 5.36 -23.35
N ARG A 293 -29.43 6.52 -22.72
CA ARG A 293 -28.12 6.99 -22.25
C ARG A 293 -28.15 6.89 -20.73
N PRO A 294 -27.57 5.82 -20.15
CA PRO A 294 -27.53 5.66 -18.70
C PRO A 294 -26.75 6.83 -18.09
N ARG A 295 -27.30 7.40 -17.03
CA ARG A 295 -26.63 8.43 -16.25
C ARG A 295 -26.33 7.86 -14.88
N VAL A 296 -25.10 8.02 -14.45
CA VAL A 296 -24.66 7.65 -13.10
C VAL A 296 -24.76 8.87 -12.19
N ASP A 297 -24.96 8.64 -10.90
CA ASP A 297 -25.10 9.74 -9.94
C ASP A 297 -23.78 10.45 -9.69
N LEU A 298 -22.76 9.69 -9.25
CA LEU A 298 -21.40 10.18 -9.05
C LEU A 298 -20.39 9.12 -9.53
N ALA A 299 -19.27 9.58 -10.08
CA ALA A 299 -18.19 8.70 -10.55
C ALA A 299 -16.82 9.17 -10.04
N VAL A 300 -15.95 8.22 -9.74
CA VAL A 300 -14.55 8.48 -9.35
C VAL A 300 -13.64 7.70 -10.30
N PRO A 301 -13.23 8.29 -11.44
CA PRO A 301 -12.47 7.63 -12.50
C PRO A 301 -11.12 7.05 -12.04
N SER A 302 -10.38 7.77 -11.20
CA SER A 302 -9.05 7.39 -10.69
C SER A 302 -9.03 6.06 -9.97
N ILE A 303 -10.15 5.69 -9.33
CA ILE A 303 -10.34 4.40 -8.66
C ILE A 303 -11.42 3.54 -9.34
N ARG A 304 -11.83 3.91 -10.56
CA ARG A 304 -12.75 3.14 -11.43
C ARG A 304 -14.06 2.75 -10.75
N THR A 305 -14.57 3.64 -9.89
CA THR A 305 -15.71 3.38 -9.02
C THR A 305 -16.87 4.32 -9.32
N LEU A 306 -18.08 3.77 -9.43
CA LEU A 306 -19.34 4.51 -9.46
C LEU A 306 -19.97 4.52 -8.06
N ILE A 307 -20.66 5.60 -7.72
CA ILE A 307 -21.42 5.71 -6.47
C ILE A 307 -22.89 5.90 -6.86
N GLU A 308 -23.71 4.90 -6.53
CA GLU A 308 -25.14 4.89 -6.83
C GLU A 308 -25.91 5.34 -5.59
N VAL A 309 -26.69 6.42 -5.69
CA VAL A 309 -27.35 7.05 -4.56
C VAL A 309 -28.85 6.75 -4.58
N LYS A 310 -29.38 6.15 -3.51
CA LYS A 310 -30.82 5.90 -3.35
C LYS A 310 -31.38 6.59 -2.12
N TYR A 311 -32.59 7.13 -2.26
CA TYR A 311 -33.33 7.74 -1.14
C TYR A 311 -34.52 6.88 -0.76
N MET A 312 -34.48 6.34 0.45
CA MET A 312 -35.55 5.52 1.00
C MET A 312 -36.48 6.38 1.88
N ARG A 313 -37.74 6.51 1.45
CA ARG A 313 -38.76 7.34 2.13
C ARG A 313 -39.39 6.65 3.34
N GLY A 314 -39.74 5.38 3.19
CA GLY A 314 -40.39 4.57 4.22
C GLY A 314 -39.48 3.47 4.73
N GLY A 315 -39.86 2.86 5.86
CA GLY A 315 -39.16 1.70 6.44
C GLY A 315 -39.93 0.40 6.25
N ALA A 316 -40.84 0.32 5.27
CA ALA A 316 -41.59 -0.90 5.01
C ALA A 316 -40.75 -1.87 4.16
N GLN A 317 -41.01 -3.17 4.28
CA GLN A 317 -40.28 -4.19 3.51
C GLN A 317 -40.29 -3.93 1.98
N SER A 318 -41.38 -3.36 1.46
CA SER A 318 -41.50 -2.98 0.05
C SER A 318 -40.53 -1.87 -0.37
N ASP A 319 -40.17 -0.97 0.55
CA ASP A 319 -39.22 0.11 0.28
C ASP A 319 -37.79 -0.45 0.15
N PHE A 320 -37.41 -1.38 1.04
CA PHE A 320 -36.13 -2.08 0.96
C PHE A 320 -35.99 -2.91 -0.32
N ALA A 321 -37.03 -3.69 -0.67
CA ALA A 321 -37.04 -4.49 -1.89
C ALA A 321 -36.90 -3.60 -3.14
N LYS A 322 -37.59 -2.46 -3.16
CA LYS A 322 -37.50 -1.49 -4.25
C LYS A 322 -36.08 -0.94 -4.42
N VAL A 323 -35.39 -0.59 -3.33
CA VAL A 323 -34.00 -0.12 -3.39
C VAL A 323 -33.07 -1.19 -3.97
N ILE A 324 -33.24 -2.45 -3.57
CA ILE A 324 -32.45 -3.58 -4.10
C ILE A 324 -32.69 -3.75 -5.60
N ASP A 325 -33.96 -3.73 -6.03
CA ASP A 325 -34.34 -3.90 -7.44
C ASP A 325 -33.77 -2.78 -8.33
N GLU A 326 -33.83 -1.53 -7.85
CA GLU A 326 -33.28 -0.38 -8.57
C GLU A 326 -31.75 -0.48 -8.70
N VAL A 327 -31.03 -0.73 -7.60
CA VAL A 327 -29.56 -0.87 -7.63
C VAL A 327 -29.12 -2.05 -8.51
N ALA A 328 -29.85 -3.17 -8.47
CA ALA A 328 -29.54 -4.33 -9.32
C ALA A 328 -29.70 -4.01 -10.82
N ALA A 329 -30.74 -3.27 -11.18
CA ALA A 329 -30.99 -2.82 -12.53
C ALA A 329 -29.88 -1.87 -13.02
N ASP A 330 -29.52 -0.89 -12.18
CA ASP A 330 -28.50 0.12 -12.49
C ASP A 330 -27.10 -0.52 -12.61
N ALA A 331 -26.73 -1.41 -11.69
CA ALA A 331 -25.47 -2.16 -11.74
C ALA A 331 -25.33 -2.99 -13.01
N SER A 332 -26.39 -3.70 -13.40
CA SER A 332 -26.42 -4.48 -14.63
C SER A 332 -26.27 -3.60 -15.87
N LEU A 333 -26.90 -2.42 -15.87
CA LEU A 333 -26.85 -1.48 -16.98
C LEU A 333 -25.44 -0.89 -17.12
N TYR A 334 -24.88 -0.32 -16.05
CA TYR A 334 -23.61 0.40 -16.09
C TYR A 334 -22.43 -0.52 -16.45
N LEU A 335 -22.32 -1.68 -15.80
CA LEU A 335 -21.21 -2.61 -16.01
C LEU A 335 -21.26 -3.31 -17.38
N SER A 336 -22.42 -3.34 -18.02
CA SER A 336 -22.53 -3.81 -19.42
C SER A 336 -22.10 -2.77 -20.45
N THR A 337 -22.01 -1.49 -20.05
CA THR A 337 -21.85 -0.35 -20.95
C THR A 337 -20.40 0.11 -21.12
N THR A 338 -19.58 -0.04 -20.07
CA THR A 338 -18.23 0.55 -20.03
C THR A 338 -17.22 -0.33 -19.32
N THR A 339 -15.98 -0.33 -19.80
CA THR A 339 -14.82 -0.92 -19.10
C THR A 339 -14.06 0.11 -18.27
N ALA A 340 -14.48 1.38 -18.28
CA ALA A 340 -13.83 2.45 -17.51
C ALA A 340 -14.07 2.31 -16.00
N PHE A 341 -15.21 1.72 -15.62
CA PHE A 341 -15.60 1.47 -14.24
C PHE A 341 -15.85 -0.03 -14.04
N ASP A 342 -15.39 -0.57 -12.90
CA ASP A 342 -15.57 -1.98 -12.55
C ASP A 342 -16.15 -2.20 -11.15
N LYS A 343 -16.36 -1.12 -10.39
CA LYS A 343 -16.91 -1.16 -9.04
C LYS A 343 -18.08 -0.19 -8.89
N ILE A 344 -19.06 -0.60 -8.09
CA ILE A 344 -20.17 0.23 -7.65
C ILE A 344 -20.21 0.24 -6.13
N VAL A 345 -20.40 1.42 -5.54
CA VAL A 345 -20.76 1.57 -4.13
C VAL A 345 -22.20 2.06 -4.06
N ALA A 346 -23.08 1.27 -3.44
CA ALA A 346 -24.46 1.68 -3.20
C ALA A 346 -24.52 2.53 -1.93
N PHE A 347 -24.98 3.79 -2.04
CA PHE A 347 -25.20 4.68 -0.91
C PHE A 347 -26.70 4.92 -0.71
N VAL A 348 -27.25 4.43 0.39
CA VAL A 348 -28.68 4.54 0.70
C VAL A 348 -28.90 5.51 1.85
N TRP A 349 -29.67 6.57 1.59
CA TRP A 349 -30.19 7.45 2.62
C TRP A 349 -31.54 6.96 3.12
N ASP A 350 -31.61 6.59 4.39
CA ASP A 350 -32.84 6.18 5.06
C ASP A 350 -33.50 7.36 5.79
N ASP A 351 -34.54 7.95 5.19
CA ASP A 351 -35.29 9.05 5.79
C ASP A 351 -36.19 8.61 6.96
N SER A 352 -36.53 7.32 7.00
CA SER A 352 -37.42 6.70 7.98
C SER A 352 -36.71 6.37 9.30
N ALA A 353 -35.37 6.30 9.28
CA ALA A 353 -34.50 6.01 10.42
C ALA A 353 -34.73 4.64 11.09
N HIS A 354 -35.05 3.61 10.30
CA HIS A 354 -35.21 2.21 10.74
C HIS A 354 -33.87 1.46 10.65
N SER A 355 -32.96 1.80 11.56
CA SER A 355 -31.58 1.28 11.56
C SER A 355 -31.44 -0.24 11.72
N GLU A 356 -32.44 -0.92 12.27
CA GLU A 356 -32.43 -2.35 12.55
C GLU A 356 -32.38 -3.22 11.28
N GLN A 357 -32.86 -2.71 10.15
CA GLN A 357 -32.87 -3.40 8.86
C GLN A 357 -31.62 -3.10 8.00
N HIS A 358 -30.75 -2.18 8.44
CA HIS A 358 -29.64 -1.69 7.61
C HIS A 358 -28.63 -2.78 7.27
N HIS A 359 -28.33 -3.67 8.21
CA HIS A 359 -27.40 -4.77 7.97
C HIS A 359 -27.92 -5.76 6.91
N GLU A 360 -29.21 -6.09 6.95
CA GLU A 360 -29.82 -6.99 5.97
C GLU A 360 -29.84 -6.35 4.58
N LEU A 361 -30.18 -5.06 4.49
CA LEU A 361 -30.13 -4.31 3.23
C LEU A 361 -28.70 -4.25 2.66
N GLN A 362 -27.69 -3.93 3.49
CA GLN A 362 -26.28 -3.91 3.06
C GLN A 362 -25.85 -5.25 2.50
N SER A 363 -26.11 -6.34 3.24
CA SER A 363 -25.77 -7.69 2.81
C SER A 363 -26.50 -8.11 1.53
N GLY A 364 -27.73 -7.63 1.32
CA GLY A 364 -28.49 -7.86 0.09
C GLY A 364 -27.86 -7.16 -1.11
N LEU A 365 -27.48 -5.89 -0.95
CA LEU A 365 -26.88 -5.07 -2.00
C LEU A 365 -25.49 -5.58 -2.40
N GLU A 366 -24.64 -5.95 -1.44
CA GLU A 366 -23.28 -6.45 -1.69
C GLU A 366 -23.24 -7.82 -2.39
N LYS A 367 -24.37 -8.53 -2.49
CA LYS A 367 -24.49 -9.77 -3.29
C LYS A 367 -24.74 -9.49 -4.78
N ILE A 368 -25.10 -8.25 -5.13
CA ILE A 368 -25.32 -7.86 -6.52
C ILE A 368 -23.95 -7.79 -7.22
N LYS A 369 -23.84 -8.42 -8.39
CA LYS A 369 -22.58 -8.46 -9.14
C LYS A 369 -22.08 -7.04 -9.46
N GLY A 370 -20.86 -6.75 -9.01
CA GLY A 370 -20.16 -5.48 -9.24
C GLY A 370 -20.50 -4.38 -8.25
N VAL A 371 -21.41 -4.63 -7.30
CA VAL A 371 -21.53 -3.82 -6.08
C VAL A 371 -20.49 -4.32 -5.09
N GLU A 372 -19.44 -3.53 -4.89
CA GLU A 372 -18.30 -3.89 -4.03
C GLU A 372 -18.57 -3.56 -2.56
N ALA A 373 -19.43 -2.56 -2.30
CA ALA A 373 -19.82 -2.17 -0.95
C ALA A 373 -21.18 -1.49 -0.93
N ALA A 374 -21.89 -1.60 0.21
CA ALA A 374 -23.08 -0.83 0.49
C ALA A 374 -22.93 0.00 1.78
N VAL A 375 -23.39 1.25 1.73
CA VAL A 375 -23.41 2.17 2.87
C VAL A 375 -24.83 2.66 3.06
N VAL A 376 -25.42 2.38 4.22
CA VAL A 376 -26.78 2.81 4.56
C VAL A 376 -26.71 3.78 5.73
N VAL A 377 -27.30 4.97 5.58
CA VAL A 377 -27.23 6.06 6.56
C VAL A 377 -28.63 6.53 6.91
N SER A 378 -28.96 6.47 8.21
CA SER A 378 -30.21 7.03 8.72
C SER A 378 -30.16 8.57 8.77
N ARG A 379 -31.27 9.22 8.45
CA ARG A 379 -31.49 10.63 8.75
C ARG A 379 -31.26 10.89 10.25
N PRO A 380 -30.49 11.93 10.62
CA PRO A 380 -30.32 12.33 12.02
C PRO A 380 -31.65 12.64 12.70
N GLY A 381 -31.86 12.14 13.93
CA GLY A 381 -33.12 12.33 14.65
C GLY A 381 -33.57 13.78 14.82
N ARG A 382 -32.62 14.74 14.90
CA ARG A 382 -32.92 16.18 14.98
C ARG A 382 -33.62 16.74 13.74
N MET A 383 -33.51 16.08 12.59
CA MET A 383 -34.15 16.48 11.33
C MET A 383 -35.60 16.04 11.27
N GLY A 384 -36.34 16.09 12.39
CA GLY A 384 -37.67 15.50 12.55
C GLY A 384 -38.62 15.89 11.42
N ARG A 385 -39.30 14.90 10.83
CA ARG A 385 -40.43 15.14 9.93
C ARG A 385 -41.65 15.47 10.79
N LYS A 386 -42.41 16.50 10.44
CA LYS A 386 -43.74 16.69 11.02
C LYS A 386 -44.60 15.52 10.54
N SER A 387 -45.09 14.73 11.48
CA SER A 387 -46.05 13.64 11.24
C SER A 387 -47.36 14.16 10.70
#